data_AF-A0A847CXT9-F1
#
_entry.id   AF-A0A847CXT9-F1
#
_cell.length_a   1.000
_cell.length_b   1.000
_cell.length_c   1.000
_cell.angle_alpha   90.00
_cell.angle_beta   90.00
_cell.angle_gamma   90.00
#
_symmetry.space_group_name_H-M   'P 1'
#
loop_
_entity.id
_entity.type
_entity.pdbx_description
1 polymer ?
#
loop_
_entity_poly.entity_id
_entity_poly.type
_entity_poly.pdbx_seq_one_letter_code
_entity_poly.pdbx_strand_id
1 'polypeptide(L)'
;MEFNKALKVRRSQYAITNTIKVPEEKVLEVIKDGVRHTPSPYNMQSTRAVVLLGENHKTLWNIVKEVLLAKIGPERFVKTEEKINTQFLAGYGTVMFFIDDKEVKENAE
;
A
#
# COMPACT_ATOMS: atom_id res chain seq x y z
N MET A 1 2.08 -15.87 17.53
CA MET A 1 3.26 -16.23 16.70
C MET A 1 4.44 -15.45 17.26
N GLU A 2 5.57 -16.11 17.51
CA GLU A 2 6.79 -15.44 17.98
C GLU A 2 7.32 -14.42 16.95
N PHE A 3 7.84 -13.28 17.42
CA PHE A 3 8.30 -12.18 16.58
C PHE A 3 9.32 -12.61 15.50
N ASN A 4 10.36 -13.34 15.90
CA ASN A 4 11.39 -13.84 14.99
C ASN A 4 10.83 -14.77 13.90
N LYS A 5 9.76 -15.52 14.21
CA LYS A 5 9.10 -16.37 13.22
C LYS A 5 8.32 -15.52 12.22
N ALA A 6 7.60 -14.50 12.68
CA ALA A 6 6.86 -13.57 11.82
C ALA A 6 7.78 -12.89 10.79
N LEU A 7 8.97 -12.45 11.20
CA LEU A 7 9.96 -11.85 10.32
C LEU A 7 10.42 -12.79 9.19
N LYS A 8 10.66 -14.07 9.52
CA LYS A 8 11.13 -15.06 8.54
C LYS A 8 10.05 -15.46 7.52
N VAL A 9 8.79 -15.53 7.94
CA VAL A 9 7.69 -15.95 7.06
C VAL A 9 7.17 -14.81 6.17
N ARG A 10 7.41 -13.54 6.54
CA ARG A 10 6.99 -12.38 5.75
C ARG A 10 7.74 -12.34 4.42
N ARG A 11 7.00 -12.41 3.31
CA ARG A 11 7.51 -12.29 1.94
C ARG A 11 6.64 -11.33 1.13
N SER A 12 7.20 -10.76 0.08
CA SER A 12 6.41 -10.05 -0.93
C SER A 12 5.52 -11.07 -1.65
N GLN A 13 4.21 -10.83 -1.64
CA GLN A 13 3.22 -11.69 -2.28
C GLN A 13 2.63 -10.94 -3.48
N TYR A 14 2.74 -11.53 -4.66
CA TYR A 14 2.19 -10.98 -5.90
C TYR A 14 0.96 -11.75 -6.39
N ALA A 15 0.77 -12.98 -5.92
CA ALA A 15 -0.43 -13.77 -6.17
C ALA A 15 -1.45 -13.49 -5.06
N ILE A 16 -2.15 -12.38 -5.19
CA ILE A 16 -3.21 -11.94 -4.25
C ILE A 16 -4.57 -11.92 -4.95
N THR A 17 -5.63 -12.01 -4.15
CA THR A 17 -7.03 -12.00 -4.62
C THR A 17 -7.81 -10.89 -3.94
N ASN A 18 -8.99 -10.58 -4.49
CA ASN A 18 -9.92 -9.61 -3.95
C ASN A 18 -10.81 -10.19 -2.85
N THR A 19 -10.34 -11.25 -2.18
CA THR A 19 -11.06 -11.95 -1.12
C THR A 19 -10.20 -12.02 0.13
N ILE A 20 -10.79 -11.71 1.26
CA ILE A 20 -10.13 -11.76 2.57
C ILE A 20 -10.76 -12.87 3.42
N LYS A 21 -9.93 -13.52 4.25
CA LYS A 21 -10.35 -14.60 5.17
C LYS A 21 -10.59 -14.10 6.59
N VAL A 22 -10.53 -12.78 6.78
CA VAL A 22 -10.68 -12.09 8.06
C VAL A 22 -11.67 -10.93 7.87
N PRO A 23 -12.31 -10.44 8.94
CA PRO A 23 -13.11 -9.22 8.86
C PRO A 23 -12.28 -8.02 8.39
N GLU A 24 -12.89 -7.12 7.64
CA GLU A 24 -12.23 -5.91 7.13
C GLU A 24 -11.70 -5.03 8.26
N GLU A 25 -12.44 -4.96 9.37
CA GLU A 25 -12.06 -4.22 10.58
C GLU A 25 -10.71 -4.70 11.11
N LYS A 26 -10.44 -6.00 11.01
CA LYS A 26 -9.15 -6.55 11.45
C LYS A 26 -8.00 -6.11 10.57
N VAL A 27 -8.24 -5.95 9.26
CA VAL A 27 -7.26 -5.41 8.32
C VAL A 27 -6.94 -3.95 8.67
N LEU A 28 -7.99 -3.15 8.90
CA LEU A 28 -7.85 -1.73 9.26
C LEU A 28 -7.15 -1.53 10.61
N GLU A 29 -7.48 -2.35 11.61
CA GLU A 29 -6.82 -2.36 12.92
C GLU A 29 -5.31 -2.62 12.78
N VAL A 30 -4.92 -3.65 12.04
CA VAL A 30 -3.50 -3.99 11.83
C VAL A 30 -2.73 -2.86 11.14
N ILE A 31 -3.34 -2.21 10.14
CA ILE A 31 -2.72 -1.06 9.46
C ILE A 31 -2.56 0.10 10.44
N LYS A 32 -3.62 0.43 11.19
CA LYS A 32 -3.62 1.51 12.17
C LYS A 32 -2.59 1.31 13.27
N ASP A 33 -2.52 0.11 13.83
CA ASP A 33 -1.55 -0.24 14.88
C ASP A 33 -0.12 -0.21 14.33
N GLY A 34 0.10 -0.72 13.12
CA GLY A 34 1.39 -0.65 12.45
C GLY A 34 1.89 0.78 12.29
N VAL A 35 1.03 1.70 11.86
CA VAL A 35 1.39 3.12 11.72
C VAL A 35 1.58 3.78 13.10
N ARG A 36 0.65 3.57 14.04
CA ARG A 36 0.62 4.23 15.35
C ARG A 36 1.80 3.85 16.24
N HIS A 37 2.22 2.58 16.19
CA HIS A 37 3.23 2.04 17.10
C HIS A 37 4.63 1.96 16.47
N THR A 38 4.78 2.32 15.20
CA THR A 38 6.10 2.50 14.61
C THR A 38 6.73 3.76 15.19
N PRO A 39 7.91 3.69 15.84
CA PRO A 39 8.56 4.87 16.38
C PRO A 39 8.98 5.81 15.25
N SER A 40 8.82 7.10 15.48
CA SER A 40 9.33 8.16 14.60
C SER A 40 10.39 8.98 15.32
N PRO A 41 11.37 9.56 14.60
CA PRO A 41 12.30 10.54 15.18
C PRO A 41 11.53 11.61 15.98
N TYR A 42 12.00 11.93 17.19
CA TYR A 42 11.39 12.92 18.09
C TYR A 42 9.89 12.74 18.37
N ASN A 43 9.34 11.53 18.15
CA ASN A 43 7.90 11.25 18.23
C ASN A 43 7.01 12.18 17.37
N MET A 44 7.55 12.74 16.28
CA MET A 44 6.81 13.64 15.37
C MET A 44 5.64 12.98 14.63
N GLN A 45 5.62 11.64 14.57
CA GLN A 45 4.53 10.85 13.99
C GLN A 45 4.13 11.31 12.59
N SER A 46 5.10 11.63 11.73
CA SER A 46 4.87 12.21 10.40
C SER A 46 4.30 11.22 9.38
N THR A 47 4.32 9.91 9.66
CA THR A 47 3.73 8.90 8.75
C THR A 47 2.21 9.07 8.67
N ARG A 48 1.69 9.10 7.44
CA ARG A 48 0.26 9.06 7.13
C ARG A 48 -0.02 7.86 6.23
N ALA A 49 -1.17 7.23 6.41
CA ALA A 49 -1.61 6.13 5.57
C ALA A 49 -3.03 6.39 5.06
N VAL A 50 -3.25 6.16 3.77
CA VAL A 50 -4.57 6.18 3.14
C VAL A 50 -4.89 4.76 2.69
N VAL A 51 -5.98 4.21 3.20
CA VAL A 51 -6.44 2.87 2.84
C VAL A 51 -7.53 3.00 1.79
N LEU A 52 -7.29 2.41 0.62
CA LEU A 52 -8.22 2.38 -0.50
C LEU A 52 -8.75 0.95 -0.67
N LEU A 53 -10.06 0.79 -0.56
CA LEU A 53 -10.77 -0.48 -0.71
C LEU A 53 -11.79 -0.36 -1.85
N GLY A 54 -12.26 -1.51 -2.36
CA GLY A 54 -13.35 -1.56 -3.35
C GLY A 54 -13.06 -0.69 -4.58
N GLU A 55 -13.99 0.22 -4.91
CA GLU A 55 -13.84 1.09 -6.09
C GLU A 55 -12.67 2.07 -5.97
N ASN A 56 -12.35 2.57 -4.78
CA ASN A 56 -11.21 3.48 -4.61
C ASN A 56 -9.87 2.80 -4.91
N HIS A 57 -9.74 1.52 -4.57
CA HIS A 57 -8.58 0.70 -4.95
C HIS A 57 -8.46 0.58 -6.47
N LYS A 58 -9.57 0.29 -7.15
CA LYS A 58 -9.61 0.18 -8.62
C LYS A 58 -9.27 1.50 -9.30
N THR A 59 -9.83 2.60 -8.80
CA THR A 59 -9.57 3.95 -9.32
C THR A 59 -8.08 4.28 -9.27
N LEU A 60 -7.39 4.00 -8.16
CA LEU A 60 -5.94 4.21 -8.06
C LEU A 60 -5.19 3.45 -9.17
N TRP A 61 -5.48 2.16 -9.34
CA TRP A 61 -4.75 1.35 -10.33
C TRP A 61 -5.11 1.70 -11.78
N ASN A 62 -6.30 2.22 -12.04
CA ASN A 62 -6.64 2.80 -13.34
C ASN A 62 -5.84 4.07 -13.62
N ILE A 63 -5.70 4.97 -12.65
CA ILE A 63 -4.83 6.16 -12.77
C ILE A 63 -3.38 5.72 -13.07
N VAL A 64 -2.87 4.71 -12.36
CA VAL A 64 -1.51 4.18 -12.59
C VAL A 64 -1.35 3.65 -14.03
N LYS A 65 -2.33 2.91 -14.53
CA LYS A 65 -2.32 2.40 -15.92
C LYS A 65 -2.28 3.54 -16.94
N GLU A 66 -3.14 4.55 -16.79
CA GLU A 66 -3.21 5.69 -17.69
C GLU A 66 -1.89 6.47 -17.75
N VAL A 67 -1.33 6.79 -16.58
CA VAL A 67 -0.05 7.51 -16.47
C VAL A 67 1.09 6.71 -17.07
N LEU A 68 1.14 5.39 -16.84
CA LEU A 68 2.19 4.54 -17.39
C LEU A 68 2.05 4.39 -18.91
N LEU A 69 0.85 4.14 -19.42
CA LEU A 69 0.60 4.05 -20.87
C LEU A 69 1.09 5.30 -21.60
N ALA A 70 0.75 6.49 -21.07
CA ALA A 70 1.20 7.76 -21.63
C ALA A 70 2.73 7.93 -21.57
N LYS A 71 3.38 7.41 -20.52
CA LYS A 71 4.83 7.59 -20.30
C LYS A 71 5.71 6.61 -21.07
N ILE A 72 5.31 5.34 -21.18
CA ILE A 72 6.14 4.28 -21.76
C ILE A 72 5.69 3.82 -23.16
N GLY A 73 4.53 4.28 -23.61
CA GLY A 73 3.94 3.94 -24.91
C GLY A 73 3.29 2.55 -24.95
N PRO A 74 2.38 2.31 -25.91
CA PRO A 74 1.53 1.12 -25.94
C PRO A 74 2.31 -0.19 -26.08
N GLU A 75 3.37 -0.22 -26.88
CA GLU A 75 4.17 -1.43 -27.12
C GLU A 75 4.79 -1.99 -25.83
N ARG A 76 5.38 -1.12 -25.00
CA ARG A 76 5.98 -1.50 -23.71
C ARG A 76 4.94 -1.68 -22.61
N PHE A 77 3.76 -1.10 -22.78
CA PHE A 77 2.71 -1.12 -21.77
C PHE A 77 2.07 -2.50 -21.61
N VAL A 78 1.99 -3.33 -22.65
CA VAL A 78 1.32 -4.65 -22.61
C VAL A 78 1.74 -5.50 -21.40
N LYS A 79 3.05 -5.68 -21.18
CA LYS A 79 3.56 -6.47 -20.04
C LYS A 79 3.31 -5.78 -18.69
N THR A 80 3.28 -4.45 -18.68
CA THR A 80 3.04 -3.64 -17.48
C THR A 80 1.58 -3.73 -17.07
N GLU A 81 0.67 -3.66 -18.02
CA GLU A 81 -0.76 -3.81 -17.83
C GLU A 81 -1.11 -5.19 -17.28
N GLU A 82 -0.58 -6.26 -17.88
CA GLU A 82 -0.79 -7.62 -17.41
C GLU A 82 -0.36 -7.77 -15.94
N LYS A 83 0.80 -7.21 -15.59
CA LYS A 83 1.30 -7.21 -14.21
C LYS A 83 0.36 -6.44 -13.27
N ILE A 84 -0.11 -5.26 -13.65
CA ILE A 84 -1.02 -4.47 -12.82
C ILE A 84 -2.33 -5.22 -12.60
N ASN A 85 -2.91 -5.76 -13.67
CA ASN A 85 -4.19 -6.45 -13.62
C ASN A 85 -4.12 -7.74 -12.78
N THR A 86 -3.03 -8.50 -12.87
CA THR A 86 -2.91 -9.81 -12.22
C THR A 86 -2.34 -9.75 -10.80
N GLN A 87 -1.55 -8.73 -10.46
CA GLN A 87 -0.83 -8.69 -9.18
C GLN A 87 -1.28 -7.58 -8.23
N PHE A 88 -1.74 -6.46 -8.75
CA PHE A 88 -2.02 -5.27 -7.93
C PHE A 88 -3.52 -4.98 -7.86
N LEU A 89 -4.17 -4.81 -9.01
CA LEU A 89 -5.62 -4.61 -9.13
C LEU A 89 -6.42 -5.86 -8.73
N ALA A 90 -5.78 -7.03 -8.76
CA ALA A 90 -6.37 -8.28 -8.29
C ALA A 90 -6.54 -8.33 -6.76
N GLY A 91 -5.89 -7.44 -6.01
CA GLY A 91 -5.94 -7.40 -4.56
C GLY A 91 -7.27 -6.87 -4.00
N TYR A 92 -7.48 -7.06 -2.69
CA TYR A 92 -8.65 -6.52 -1.99
C TYR A 92 -8.61 -4.98 -1.84
N GLY A 93 -7.41 -4.43 -1.68
CA GLY A 93 -7.20 -3.02 -1.40
C GLY A 93 -5.74 -2.60 -1.49
N THR A 94 -5.50 -1.30 -1.40
CA THR A 94 -4.16 -0.70 -1.40
C THR A 94 -3.99 0.19 -0.17
N VAL A 95 -2.81 0.13 0.45
CA VAL A 95 -2.38 1.12 1.44
C VAL A 95 -1.36 2.04 0.80
N MET A 96 -1.67 3.33 0.75
CA MET A 96 -0.74 4.36 0.31
C MET A 96 -0.10 5.00 1.53
N PHE A 97 1.23 5.02 1.58
CA PHE A 97 2.00 5.62 2.67
C PHE A 97 2.55 6.97 2.22
N PHE A 98 2.44 7.95 3.12
CA PHE A 98 2.92 9.32 2.93
C PHE A 98 3.67 9.78 4.17
N ILE A 99 4.47 10.83 4.00
CA ILE A 99 5.11 11.56 5.08
C ILE A 99 4.54 12.98 5.07
N ASP A 100 4.17 13.47 6.24
CA ASP A 100 3.73 14.83 6.46
C ASP A 100 4.96 15.76 6.49
N ASP A 101 5.25 16.39 5.35
CA ASP A 101 6.39 17.30 5.20
C ASP A 101 6.31 18.50 6.15
N LYS A 102 5.11 18.92 6.55
CA LYS A 102 4.95 20.02 7.50
C LYS A 102 5.46 19.60 8.87
N GLU A 103 5.02 18.45 9.37
CA GLU A 103 5.49 17.89 10.66
C GLU A 103 7.00 17.69 10.66
N VAL A 104 7.56 17.20 9.54
CA VAL A 104 9.02 17.04 9.43
C VAL A 104 9.73 18.39 9.54
N LYS A 105 9.27 19.43 8.83
CA LYS A 105 9.90 20.76 8.86
C LYS A 105 9.78 21.44 10.23
N GLU A 106 8.64 21.28 10.91
CA GLU A 106 8.42 21.89 12.23
C GLU A 106 9.24 21.22 13.35
N ASN A 107 9.68 19.97 13.15
CA ASN A 107 10.38 19.17 14.16
C ASN A 107 11.79 18.72 13.70
N ALA A 108 12.38 19.37 12.69
CA ALA A 108 13.70 19.03 12.14
C ALA A 108 14.87 19.71 12.86
N GLU A 109 14.60 20.64 13.77
CA GLU A 109 15.56 21.39 14.60
C GLU A 109 15.55 20.90 16.05
#